data_AF-A0A4P5NY02-F1
#
_entry.id   AF-A0A4P5NY02-F1
#
_cell.length_a   1.000
_cell.length_b   1.000
_cell.length_c   1.000
_cell.angle_alpha   90.00
_cell.angle_beta   90.00
_cell.angle_gamma   90.00
#
_symmetry.space_group_name_H-M   'P 1'
#
loop_
_entity.id
_entity.type
_entity.pdbx_description
1 polymer ?
#
loop_
_entity_poly.entity_id
_entity_poly.type
_entity_poly.pdbx_seq_one_letter_code
_entity_poly.pdbx_strand_id
1 'polypeptide(L)'
;MVEKKKTSRYSPEFRERAVRLLDEHRSDYPSLSAACREIGGKPGCSGDSLHDWWKQARRDAGAQPGLTTAETARIKALERKIRELRQANEILKKASAYFAQAELDRPFRK
;
A
#
# COMPACT_ATOMS: atom_id res chain seq x y z
N MET A 1 1.03 -7.97 -14.88
CA MET A 1 -0.16 -7.88 -13.99
C MET A 1 -0.50 -6.41 -13.79
N VAL A 2 -1.62 -5.95 -14.35
CA VAL A 2 -2.09 -4.57 -14.18
C VAL A 2 -2.67 -4.45 -12.78
N GLU A 3 -2.09 -3.58 -11.97
CA GLU A 3 -2.51 -3.36 -10.59
C GLU A 3 -3.89 -2.70 -10.61
N LYS A 4 -4.93 -3.47 -10.27
CA LYS A 4 -6.31 -2.97 -10.23
C LYS A 4 -6.41 -1.96 -9.09
N LYS A 5 -6.34 -0.67 -9.42
CA LYS A 5 -6.48 0.43 -8.46
C LYS A 5 -7.87 0.31 -7.84
N LYS A 6 -7.96 -0.21 -6.60
CA LYS A 6 -9.23 -0.21 -5.86
C LYS A 6 -9.69 1.24 -5.79
N THR A 7 -10.83 1.56 -6.40
CA THR A 7 -11.44 2.88 -6.30
C THR A 7 -11.82 3.07 -4.83
N SER A 8 -11.00 3.82 -4.11
CA SER A 8 -11.34 4.24 -2.76
C SER A 8 -12.63 5.03 -2.83
N ARG A 9 -13.59 4.69 -1.95
CA ARG A 9 -14.87 5.41 -1.84
C ARG A 9 -14.69 6.90 -1.54
N TYR A 10 -13.53 7.29 -1.02
CA TYR A 10 -13.15 8.68 -0.75
C TYR A 10 -11.91 9.07 -1.55
N SER A 11 -11.95 10.22 -2.21
CA SER A 11 -10.80 10.76 -2.95
C SER A 11 -9.68 11.17 -1.98
N PRO A 12 -8.40 11.18 -2.41
CA PRO A 12 -7.30 11.63 -1.55
C PRO A 12 -7.49 13.09 -1.10
N GLU A 13 -7.97 13.96 -1.98
CA GLU A 13 -8.24 15.37 -1.67
C GLU A 13 -9.31 15.51 -0.59
N PHE A 14 -10.35 14.66 -0.64
CA PHE A 14 -11.37 14.62 0.41
C PHE A 14 -10.78 14.22 1.76
N ARG A 15 -9.92 13.19 1.79
CA ARG A 15 -9.28 12.73 3.03
C ARG A 15 -8.39 13.80 3.63
N GLU A 16 -7.57 14.45 2.82
CA GLU A 16 -6.68 15.54 3.26
C GLU A 16 -7.48 16.71 3.84
N ARG A 17 -8.56 17.14 3.17
CA ARG A 17 -9.45 18.19 3.69
C ARG A 17 -10.11 17.79 5.00
N ALA A 18 -10.59 16.55 5.11
CA ALA A 18 -11.24 16.08 6.32
C ALA A 18 -10.25 16.00 7.50
N VAL A 19 -9.02 15.55 7.27
CA VAL A 19 -7.96 15.52 8.29
C VAL A 19 -7.58 16.94 8.72
N ARG A 20 -7.44 17.86 7.77
CA ARG A 20 -7.17 19.28 8.07
C ARG A 20 -8.29 19.90 8.91
N LEU A 21 -9.54 19.68 8.53
CA LEU A 21 -10.70 20.17 9.29
C LEU A 21 -10.73 19.61 10.72
N LEU A 22 -10.36 18.34 10.89
CA LEU A 22 -10.23 17.72 12.21
C LEU A 22 -9.13 18.37 13.05
N ASP A 23 -7.98 18.70 12.45
CA ASP A 23 -6.87 19.32 13.17
C ASP A 23 -7.21 20.77 13.60
N GLU A 24 -7.86 21.52 12.71
CA GLU A 24 -8.33 22.91 12.96
C GLU A 24 -9.34 22.97 14.11
N HIS A 25 -10.28 22.04 14.18
CA HIS A 25 -11.34 22.02 15.20
C HIS A 25 -11.08 21.08 16.37
N ARG A 26 -9.90 20.44 16.44
CA ARG A 26 -9.65 19.41 17.48
C ARG A 26 -9.80 19.97 18.89
N SER A 27 -9.37 21.20 19.14
CA SER A 27 -9.45 21.88 20.45
C SER A 27 -10.87 22.15 20.92
N ASP A 28 -11.83 22.23 19.99
CA ASP A 28 -13.22 22.59 20.28
C ASP A 28 -14.00 21.43 20.91
N TYR A 29 -13.42 20.22 20.90
CA TYR A 29 -14.05 19.00 21.37
C TYR A 29 -13.29 18.38 22.57
N PRO A 30 -14.02 17.77 23.52
CA PRO A 30 -13.42 17.16 24.71
C PRO A 30 -12.52 15.96 24.39
N SER A 31 -12.76 15.27 23.27
CA SER A 31 -11.95 14.11 22.87
C SER A 31 -11.81 14.00 21.35
N LEU A 32 -10.76 13.29 20.92
CA LEU A 32 -10.52 13.03 19.49
C LEU A 32 -11.67 12.21 18.88
N SER A 33 -12.18 11.24 19.63
CA SER A 33 -13.31 10.42 19.20
C SER A 33 -14.58 11.25 19.00
N ALA A 34 -14.86 12.19 19.91
CA ALA A 34 -15.98 13.14 19.76
C ALA A 34 -15.80 14.02 18.52
N ALA A 35 -14.61 14.60 18.32
CA ALA A 35 -14.31 15.40 17.13
C ALA A 35 -14.47 14.59 15.84
N CYS A 36 -13.95 13.35 15.80
CA CYS A 36 -14.07 12.48 14.62
C CYS A 36 -15.51 12.11 14.30
N ARG A 37 -16.34 11.85 15.32
CA ARG A 37 -17.76 11.51 15.13
C ARG A 37 -18.55 12.68 14.55
N GLU A 38 -18.37 13.87 15.12
CA GLU A 38 -19.07 15.09 14.68
C GLU A 38 -18.59 15.58 13.32
N ILE A 39 -17.27 15.63 13.11
CA ILE A 39 -16.68 16.11 11.86
C ILE A 39 -16.85 15.09 10.75
N GLY A 40 -16.79 13.79 11.04
CA GLY A 40 -17.01 12.73 10.04
C GLY A 40 -18.46 12.64 9.57
N GLY A 41 -19.43 12.88 10.47
CA GLY A 41 -20.85 12.85 10.15
C GLY A 41 -21.28 13.87 9.10
N LYS A 42 -20.71 15.08 9.12
CA LYS A 42 -21.06 16.19 8.21
C LYS A 42 -20.77 15.92 6.72
N PRO A 43 -19.57 15.47 6.32
CA PRO A 43 -19.23 15.16 4.93
C PRO A 43 -19.57 13.71 4.53
N GLY A 44 -20.22 12.93 5.39
CA GLY A 44 -20.68 11.56 5.09
C GLY A 44 -19.58 10.49 5.14
N CYS A 45 -18.52 10.70 5.94
CA CYS A 45 -17.53 9.66 6.22
C CYS A 45 -17.71 9.07 7.63
N SER A 46 -17.26 7.83 7.85
CA SER A 46 -17.29 7.26 9.19
C SER A 46 -16.25 7.96 10.08
N GLY A 47 -16.61 8.28 11.33
CA GLY A 47 -15.67 8.84 12.31
C GLY A 47 -14.44 7.96 12.50
N ASP A 48 -14.59 6.64 12.44
CA ASP A 48 -13.46 5.70 12.53
C ASP A 48 -12.50 5.83 11.33
N SER A 49 -13.05 6.02 10.12
CA SER A 49 -12.23 6.25 8.92
C SER A 49 -11.45 7.55 9.00
N LEU A 50 -12.08 8.60 9.52
CA LEU A 50 -11.43 9.89 9.73
C LEU A 50 -10.32 9.79 10.78
N HIS A 51 -10.57 9.07 11.87
CA HIS A 51 -9.57 8.80 12.90
C HIS A 51 -8.35 8.06 12.34
N ASP A 52 -8.56 7.04 11.51
CA ASP A 52 -7.47 6.29 10.86
C ASP A 52 -6.65 7.16 9.90
N TRP A 53 -7.31 8.03 9.13
CA TRP A 53 -6.60 8.97 8.25
C TRP A 53 -5.78 9.98 9.03
N TRP A 54 -6.31 10.52 10.13
CA TRP A 54 -5.57 11.43 11.01
C TRP A 54 -4.35 10.74 11.62
N LYS A 55 -4.51 9.50 12.10
CA LYS A 55 -3.40 8.72 12.66
C LYS A 55 -2.32 8.46 11.61
N GLN A 56 -2.72 8.13 10.38
CA GLN A 56 -1.78 7.92 9.28
C GLN A 56 -1.08 9.23 8.89
N ALA A 57 -1.80 10.34 8.80
CA ALA A 57 -1.21 11.65 8.52
C ALA A 57 -0.15 12.05 9.57
N ARG A 58 -0.40 11.76 10.85
CA ARG A 58 0.60 11.98 11.90
C ARG A 58 1.84 11.11 11.77
N ARG A 59 1.71 9.87 11.30
CA ARG A 59 2.87 9.01 10.99
C ARG A 59 3.63 9.55 9.79
N ASP A 60 2.92 9.94 8.74
CA ASP A 60 3.51 10.49 7.52
C ASP A 60 4.25 11.82 7.79
N ALA A 61 3.78 12.60 8.77
CA ALA A 61 4.44 13.81 9.26
C ALA A 61 5.55 13.56 10.30
N GLY A 62 5.82 12.29 10.67
CA GLY A 62 6.83 11.94 11.67
C GLY A 62 6.46 12.25 13.13
N ALA A 63 5.22 12.67 13.39
CA ALA A 63 4.73 13.02 14.72
C ALA A 63 4.32 11.80 15.57
N GLN A 64 4.27 10.61 14.97
CA GLN A 64 3.96 9.35 15.62
C GLN A 64 4.80 8.21 15.02
N PRO A 65 5.24 7.23 15.82
CA PRO A 65 5.93 6.06 15.31
C PRO A 65 4.99 5.17 14.48
N GLY A 66 5.55 4.53 13.46
CA GLY A 66 4.86 3.57 12.60
C GLY A 66 5.25 3.72 11.14
N LEU A 67 4.77 2.80 10.31
CA LEU A 67 5.02 2.85 8.87
C LEU A 67 4.27 4.02 8.24
N THR A 68 5.01 4.83 7.49
CA THR A 68 4.45 5.85 6.62
C THR A 68 3.78 5.22 5.39
N THR A 69 2.92 5.99 4.74
CA THR A 69 2.28 5.63 3.48
C THR A 69 3.33 5.38 2.38
N ALA A 70 4.42 6.15 2.39
CA ALA A 70 5.53 5.99 1.44
C ALA A 70 6.31 4.67 1.68
N GLU A 71 6.61 4.34 2.94
CA GLU A 71 7.30 3.10 3.29
C GLU A 71 6.45 1.87 2.95
N THR A 72 5.15 1.89 3.28
CA THR A 72 4.24 0.80 2.91
C THR A 72 4.13 0.63 1.39
N ALA A 73 4.10 1.72 0.63
CA ALA A 73 4.12 1.64 -0.84
C ALA A 73 5.43 1.02 -1.36
N ARG A 74 6.58 1.43 -0.78
CA ARG A 74 7.89 0.88 -1.14
C ARG A 74 8.00 -0.61 -0.82
N ILE A 75 7.54 -1.04 0.36
CA ILE A 75 7.54 -2.46 0.77
C ILE A 75 6.74 -3.28 -0.25
N LYS A 76 5.52 -2.86 -0.60
CA LYS A 76 4.70 -3.56 -1.60
C LYS A 76 5.37 -3.65 -2.97
N ALA A 77 6.00 -2.57 -3.42
CA ALA A 77 6.73 -2.55 -4.69
C ALA A 77 7.91 -3.53 -4.68
N LEU A 78 8.64 -3.60 -3.56
CA LEU A 78 9.74 -4.53 -3.39
C LEU A 78 9.27 -5.98 -3.33
N GLU A 79 8.22 -6.28 -2.58
CA GLU A 79 7.62 -7.62 -2.50
C GLU A 79 7.17 -8.10 -3.88
N ARG A 80 6.55 -7.21 -4.66
CA ARG A 80 6.18 -7.49 -6.05
C ARG A 80 7.39 -7.80 -6.91
N LYS A 81 8.45 -6.97 -6.83
CA LYS A 81 9.69 -7.19 -7.57
C LYS A 81 10.35 -8.52 -7.19
N ILE A 82 10.38 -8.86 -5.90
CA ILE A 82 10.91 -10.15 -5.42
C ILE A 82 10.11 -11.31 -6.02
N ARG A 83 8.78 -11.21 -6.06
CA ARG A 83 7.93 -12.23 -6.68
C ARG A 83 8.23 -12.41 -8.17
N GLU A 84 8.35 -11.31 -8.90
CA GLU A 84 8.65 -11.32 -10.33
C GLU A 84 10.05 -11.92 -10.60
N LEU A 85 11.06 -11.53 -9.82
CA LEU A 85 12.41 -12.08 -9.92
C LEU A 85 12.48 -13.57 -9.59
N ARG A 86 11.74 -14.02 -8.56
CA ARG A 86 11.64 -15.45 -8.23
C ARG A 86 11.01 -16.22 -9.39
N GLN A 87 9.93 -15.70 -9.98
CA GLN A 87 9.30 -16.33 -11.13
C GLN A 87 10.24 -16.42 -12.34
N ALA A 88 10.97 -15.34 -12.65
CA ALA A 88 11.95 -15.33 -13.74
C ALA A 88 13.08 -16.35 -13.51
N ASN A 89 13.62 -16.40 -12.30
CA ASN A 89 14.65 -17.39 -11.95
C ASN A 89 14.15 -18.83 -12.08
N GLU A 90 12.90 -19.11 -11.69
CA GLU A 90 12.33 -20.45 -11.86
C GLU A 90 12.14 -20.84 -13.33
N ILE A 91 11.78 -19.89 -14.20
CA ILE A 91 11.73 -20.13 -15.66
C ILE A 91 13.13 -20.43 -16.19
N LEU A 92 14.14 -19.64 -15.81
CA LEU A 92 15.51 -19.82 -16.27
C LEU A 92 16.10 -21.16 -15.83
N LYS A 93 15.86 -21.59 -14.58
CA LYS A 93 16.27 -22.91 -14.09
C LYS A 93 15.63 -24.06 -14.88
N LYS A 94 14.33 -23.94 -15.18
CA LYS A 94 13.63 -24.95 -15.99
C LYS A 94 14.18 -24.99 -17.41
N ALA A 95 14.43 -23.83 -18.01
CA ALA A 95 15.03 -23.74 -19.33
C ALA A 95 16.44 -24.35 -19.35
N SER A 96 17.29 -24.03 -18.36
CA SER A 96 18.64 -24.61 -18.28
C SER A 96 18.61 -26.12 -18.11
N ALA A 97 17.70 -26.66 -17.30
CA ALA A 97 17.52 -28.10 -17.15
C ALA A 97 17.07 -28.76 -18.47
N TYR A 98 16.11 -28.15 -19.16
CA TYR A 98 15.64 -28.62 -20.47
C TYR A 98 16.76 -28.64 -21.51
N PHE A 99 17.54 -27.56 -21.62
CA PHE A 99 18.66 -27.50 -22.57
C PHE A 99 19.79 -28.47 -22.21
N ALA A 100 20.11 -28.63 -20.93
CA ALA A 100 21.11 -29.60 -20.49
C ALA A 100 20.70 -31.04 -20.87
N GLN A 101 19.42 -31.39 -20.74
CA GLN A 101 18.90 -32.69 -21.16
C GLN A 101 18.97 -32.86 -22.69
N ALA A 102 18.60 -31.84 -23.45
CA ALA A 102 18.67 -31.87 -24.92
C ALA A 102 20.10 -32.04 -25.46
N GLU A 103 21.11 -31.49 -24.78
CA GLU A 103 22.53 -31.71 -25.14
C GLU A 103 22.98 -33.15 -24.87
N LEU A 104 22.48 -33.79 -23.82
CA LEU A 104 22.78 -35.21 -23.54
C LEU A 104 22.16 -36.16 -24.57
N ASP A 105 20.96 -35.82 -25.06
CA ASP A 105 20.24 -36.64 -26.04
C ASP A 105 20.74 -36.46 -27.49
N ARG A 106 21.74 -35.58 -27.71
CA ARG A 106 22.25 -35.28 -29.05
C ARG A 106 23.13 -36.43 -29.56
N PRO A 107 22.84 -37.02 -30.74
CA PRO A 107 23.71 -38.04 -31.30
C PRO A 107 25.08 -37.42 -31.65
N PHE A 108 26.15 -38.01 -31.11
CA PHE A 108 27.51 -37.69 -31.53
C PHE A 108 27.63 -37.97 -33.03
N ARG A 109 27.76 -36.91 -33.84
CA ARG A 109 28.14 -37.07 -35.25
C ARG A 109 29.58 -37.61 -35.31
N LYS A 110 29.73 -38.82 -35.85
CA LYS A 110 31.01 -39.38 -36.27
C LYS A 110 31.50 -38.70 -37.55
#